data_AF-A0A973Z1A4-F1
#
_entry.id   AF-A0A973Z1A4-F1
#
_cell.length_a   1.000
_cell.length_b   1.000
_cell.length_c   1.000
_cell.angle_alpha   90.00
_cell.angle_beta   90.00
_cell.angle_gamma   90.00
#
_symmetry.space_group_name_H-M   'P 1'
#
loop_
_entity.id
_entity.type
_entity.pdbx_description
1 polymer ?
#
loop_
_entity_poly.entity_id
_entity_poly.type
_entity_poly.pdbx_seq_one_letter_code
_entity_poly.pdbx_strand_id
1 'polypeptide(L)'
;MTSSTDHSSRTTFQLRELIARGFQFLHPRDARGELAAVVGVRAHDAVIDVVRLHTEDDAVAMRMPADEVNVLSPSRFSWRRHGPATHVLEELLDLPDDDERTP
;
A
#
# COMPACT_ATOMS: atom_id res chain seq x y z
N MET A 1 3.43 19.40 21.71
CA MET A 1 2.93 19.64 20.33
C MET A 1 4.01 19.19 19.33
N THR A 2 4.25 17.88 19.19
CA THR A 2 5.25 17.34 18.25
C THR A 2 4.76 16.09 17.49
N SER A 3 3.53 15.62 17.76
CA SER A 3 3.09 14.30 17.29
C SER A 3 2.80 14.25 15.79
N SER A 4 2.32 15.33 15.16
CA SER A 4 1.95 15.30 13.72
C SER A 4 3.16 15.32 12.78
N THR A 5 4.22 16.07 13.08
CA THR A 5 5.36 16.21 12.12
C THR A 5 6.22 14.96 12.02
N ASP A 6 6.33 14.20 13.12
CA ASP A 6 7.09 12.95 13.18
C ASP A 6 6.38 11.83 12.38
N HIS A 7 5.06 11.75 12.47
CA HIS A 7 4.24 10.79 11.72
C HIS A 7 4.35 11.00 10.22
N SER A 8 4.23 12.25 9.73
CA SER A 8 4.35 12.53 8.29
C SER A 8 5.73 12.17 7.73
N SER A 9 6.80 12.36 8.54
CA SER A 9 8.17 12.02 8.15
C SER A 9 8.39 10.51 8.02
N ARG A 10 7.84 9.72 8.96
CA ARG A 10 7.91 8.25 8.92
C ARG A 10 7.11 7.66 7.76
N THR A 11 5.90 8.15 7.52
CA THR A 11 5.09 7.75 6.36
C THR A 11 5.81 8.04 5.04
N THR A 12 6.45 9.20 4.93
CA THR A 12 7.23 9.57 3.73
C THR A 12 8.43 8.65 3.52
N PHE A 13 9.11 8.23 4.59
CA PHE A 13 10.20 7.25 4.51
C PHE A 13 9.69 5.88 4.05
N GLN A 14 8.61 5.38 4.65
CA GLN A 14 8.00 4.10 4.26
C GLN A 14 7.53 4.10 2.80
N LEU A 15 6.95 5.20 2.32
CA LEU A 15 6.57 5.35 0.92
C LEU A 15 7.79 5.28 -0.02
N ARG A 16 8.92 5.88 0.35
CA ARG A 16 10.16 5.78 -0.44
C ARG A 16 10.70 4.36 -0.50
N GLU A 17 10.63 3.61 0.60
CA GLU A 17 11.00 2.18 0.62
C GLU A 17 10.10 1.35 -0.29
N LEU A 18 8.79 1.63 -0.29
CA LEU A 18 7.86 1.01 -1.25
C LEU A 18 8.21 1.35 -2.70
N ILE A 19 8.54 2.62 -3.00
CA ILE A 19 8.99 3.00 -4.34
C ILE A 19 10.26 2.24 -4.73
N ALA A 20 11.23 2.10 -3.82
CA ALA A 20 12.46 1.35 -4.05
C ALA A 20 12.20 -0.14 -4.32
N ARG A 21 11.16 -0.71 -3.69
CA ARG A 21 10.66 -2.07 -3.95
C ARG A 21 9.91 -2.21 -5.29
N GLY A 22 9.56 -1.10 -5.96
CA GLY A 22 8.87 -1.10 -7.25
C GLY A 22 7.37 -0.77 -7.17
N PHE A 23 6.88 -0.24 -6.04
CA PHE A 23 5.51 0.28 -5.98
C PHE A 23 5.34 1.49 -6.89
N GLN A 24 4.29 1.44 -7.70
CA GLN A 24 3.81 2.56 -8.50
C GLN A 24 2.71 3.28 -7.72
N PHE A 25 2.94 4.54 -7.40
CA PHE A 25 1.96 5.37 -6.70
C PHE A 25 1.14 6.19 -7.68
N LEU A 26 -0.17 6.04 -7.57
CA LEU A 26 -1.18 6.86 -8.22
C LEU A 26 -1.76 7.82 -7.19
N HIS A 27 -1.95 9.06 -7.62
CA HIS A 27 -2.55 10.12 -6.82
C HIS A 27 -3.90 10.50 -7.46
N PRO A 28 -4.94 9.67 -7.31
CA PRO A 28 -6.27 10.04 -7.80
C PRO A 28 -6.68 11.38 -7.18
N ARG A 29 -7.01 12.32 -8.04
CA ARG A 29 -7.55 13.62 -7.66
C ARG A 29 -9.06 13.59 -7.79
N ASP A 30 -9.74 14.27 -6.88
CA ASP A 30 -11.19 14.42 -6.93
C ASP A 30 -11.62 15.36 -8.08
N ALA A 31 -12.93 15.57 -8.24
CA ALA A 31 -13.48 16.46 -9.25
C ALA A 31 -13.05 17.93 -9.08
N ARG A 32 -12.47 18.30 -7.94
CA ARG A 32 -11.95 19.64 -7.63
C ARG A 32 -10.45 19.73 -7.90
N GLY A 33 -9.78 18.63 -8.23
CA GLY A 33 -8.33 18.56 -8.42
C GLY A 33 -7.55 18.34 -7.13
N GLU A 34 -8.23 18.14 -5.99
CA GLU A 34 -7.61 17.87 -4.70
C GLU A 34 -7.25 16.40 -4.58
N LEU A 35 -6.18 16.09 -3.83
CA LEU A 35 -5.73 14.72 -3.62
C LEU A 35 -6.81 13.94 -2.85
N ALA A 36 -7.44 12.95 -3.51
CA ALA A 36 -8.51 12.16 -2.90
C ALA A 36 -7.97 10.99 -2.07
N ALA A 37 -6.91 10.35 -2.58
CA ALA A 37 -6.19 9.27 -1.90
C ALA A 37 -4.81 9.07 -2.55
N VAL A 38 -3.93 8.35 -1.87
CA VAL A 38 -2.69 7.81 -2.44
C VAL A 38 -2.86 6.32 -2.62
N VAL A 39 -2.72 5.83 -3.85
CA VAL A 39 -2.87 4.41 -4.19
C VAL A 39 -1.54 3.87 -4.69
N GLY A 40 -0.86 3.04 -3.92
CA GLY A 40 0.33 2.32 -4.34
C GLY A 40 -0.03 0.94 -4.89
N VAL A 41 0.50 0.56 -6.04
CA VAL A 41 0.32 -0.77 -6.64
C VAL A 41 1.68 -1.33 -7.01
N ARG A 42 1.96 -2.57 -6.62
CA ARG A 42 3.15 -3.33 -7.02
C ARG A 42 2.71 -4.72 -7.44
N ALA A 43 2.85 -5.03 -8.72
CA ALA A 43 2.80 -6.42 -9.18
C ALA A 43 4.21 -6.99 -9.10
N HIS A 44 4.40 -8.07 -8.35
CA HIS A 44 5.65 -8.81 -8.31
C HIS A 44 5.36 -10.32 -8.26
N ASP A 45 6.19 -11.09 -8.95
CA ASP A 45 6.06 -12.55 -9.07
C ASP A 45 4.65 -13.00 -9.50
N ALA A 46 3.91 -13.60 -8.57
CA ALA A 46 2.55 -14.09 -8.74
C ALA A 46 1.53 -13.36 -7.86
N VAL A 47 1.89 -12.21 -7.28
CA VAL A 47 1.03 -11.42 -6.41
C VAL A 47 1.03 -9.93 -6.78
N ILE A 48 -0.03 -9.24 -6.38
CA ILE A 48 -0.19 -7.82 -6.54
C ILE A 48 -0.48 -7.24 -5.17
N ASP A 49 0.43 -6.38 -4.71
CA ASP A 49 0.26 -5.58 -3.52
C ASP A 49 -0.38 -4.25 -3.88
N VAL A 50 -1.48 -3.94 -3.21
CA VAL A 50 -2.22 -2.69 -3.37
C VAL A 50 -2.34 -2.04 -2.00
N VAL A 51 -1.86 -0.82 -1.88
CA VAL A 51 -2.07 0.05 -0.72
C VAL A 51 -2.89 1.27 -1.12
N ARG A 52 -3.87 1.63 -0.32
CA ARG A 52 -4.74 2.80 -0.49
C ARG A 52 -4.74 3.58 0.81
N LEU A 53 -4.27 4.81 0.74
CA LEU A 53 -4.20 5.73 1.87
C LEU A 53 -5.22 6.84 1.59
N HIS A 54 -6.30 6.89 2.36
CA HIS A 54 -7.27 7.98 2.29
C HIS A 54 -6.84 9.12 3.23
N THR A 55 -6.48 8.77 4.46
CA THR A 55 -5.99 9.69 5.48
C THR A 55 -4.86 9.05 6.27
N GLU A 56 -4.27 9.78 7.22
CA GLU A 56 -3.20 9.26 8.09
C GLU A 56 -3.67 8.10 8.98
N ASP A 57 -4.96 8.09 9.35
CA ASP A 57 -5.56 7.06 10.21
C ASP A 57 -6.40 6.03 9.41
N ASP A 58 -6.68 6.30 8.13
CA ASP A 58 -7.44 5.41 7.25
C ASP A 58 -6.62 4.98 6.03
N ALA A 59 -6.00 3.82 6.18
CA ALA A 59 -5.26 3.14 5.13
C ALA A 59 -5.68 1.67 5.03
N VAL A 60 -5.68 1.14 3.81
CA VAL A 60 -5.91 -0.26 3.50
C VAL A 60 -4.75 -0.77 2.66
N ALA A 61 -4.13 -1.86 3.07
CA ALA A 61 -3.24 -2.62 2.20
C ALA A 61 -3.78 -4.03 2.01
N MET A 62 -3.60 -4.56 0.82
CA MET A 62 -4.04 -5.90 0.46
C MET A 62 -3.09 -6.52 -0.56
N ARG A 63 -2.82 -7.81 -0.37
CA ARG A 63 -2.11 -8.66 -1.30
C ARG A 63 -3.09 -9.60 -1.96
N MET A 64 -3.12 -9.62 -3.28
CA MET A 64 -3.95 -10.53 -4.07
C MET A 64 -3.08 -11.33 -5.05
N PRO A 65 -3.50 -12.52 -5.47
CA PRO A 65 -2.82 -13.24 -6.53
C PRO A 65 -2.90 -12.47 -7.86
N ALA A 66 -1.84 -12.50 -8.66
CA ALA A 66 -1.78 -11.85 -9.97
C ALA A 66 -2.73 -12.47 -11.02
N ASP A 67 -3.24 -13.67 -10.74
CA ASP A 67 -4.33 -14.32 -11.50
C ASP A 67 -5.70 -13.63 -11.29
N GLU A 68 -5.80 -12.73 -10.30
CA GLU A 68 -7.04 -11.98 -10.06
C GLU A 68 -7.34 -11.03 -11.23
N VAL A 69 -8.43 -11.32 -11.95
CA VAL A 69 -8.84 -10.59 -13.16
C VAL A 69 -9.24 -9.14 -12.84
N ASN A 70 -9.71 -8.87 -11.61
CA ASN A 70 -10.16 -7.54 -11.20
C ASN A 70 -9.40 -7.01 -9.97
N VAL A 71 -8.27 -6.36 -10.21
CA VAL A 71 -7.43 -5.73 -9.17
C VAL A 71 -8.15 -4.59 -8.43
N LEU A 72 -9.14 -3.95 -9.07
CA LEU A 72 -9.89 -2.83 -8.48
C LEU A 72 -11.01 -3.30 -7.54
N SER A 73 -11.60 -4.46 -7.82
CA SER A 73 -12.59 -5.16 -6.99
C SER A 73 -12.22 -6.64 -6.85
N PRO A 74 -11.13 -6.96 -6.12
CA PRO A 74 -10.65 -8.33 -6.03
C PRO A 74 -11.59 -9.15 -5.16
N SER A 75 -11.82 -10.40 -5.55
CA SER A 75 -12.62 -11.35 -4.77
C SER A 75 -11.75 -12.24 -3.88
N ARG A 76 -10.48 -12.40 -4.24
CA ARG A 76 -9.50 -13.20 -3.51
C ARG A 76 -8.39 -12.30 -2.98
N PHE A 77 -8.09 -12.46 -1.70
CA PHE A 77 -7.01 -11.76 -1.01
C PHE A 77 -6.18 -12.80 -0.26
N SER A 78 -4.87 -12.80 -0.48
CA SER A 78 -3.93 -13.59 0.31
C SER A 78 -3.67 -12.92 1.66
N TRP A 79 -3.73 -11.59 1.70
CA TRP A 79 -3.56 -10.80 2.91
C TRP A 79 -4.30 -9.46 2.79
N ARG A 80 -4.81 -8.95 3.91
CA ARG A 80 -5.47 -7.64 3.99
C ARG A 80 -5.30 -7.03 5.37
N ARG A 81 -4.95 -5.76 5.42
CA ARG A 81 -4.93 -4.92 6.61
C ARG A 81 -5.59 -3.57 6.40
N HIS A 82 -6.15 -3.06 7.49
CA HIS A 82 -6.79 -1.75 7.58
C HIS A 82 -6.38 -1.11 8.90
N GLY A 83 -6.13 0.19 8.88
CA GLY A 83 -5.76 0.97 10.06
C GLY A 83 -4.93 2.20 9.70
N PRO A 84 -4.15 2.72 10.67
CA PRO A 84 -3.29 3.87 10.45
C PRO A 84 -2.27 3.63 9.34
N ALA A 85 -2.02 4.65 8.51
CA ALA A 85 -1.08 4.61 7.40
C ALA A 85 0.27 4.03 7.81
N THR A 86 0.83 4.49 8.92
CA THR A 86 2.13 4.05 9.41
C THR A 86 2.18 2.56 9.74
N HIS A 87 1.13 2.03 10.36
CA HIS A 87 1.04 0.61 10.74
C HIS A 87 0.79 -0.28 9.53
N VAL A 88 -0.10 0.15 8.63
CA VAL A 88 -0.43 -0.57 7.41
C VAL A 88 0.78 -0.65 6.47
N LEU A 89 1.51 0.46 6.32
CA LEU A 89 2.74 0.51 5.52
C LEU A 89 3.84 -0.33 6.18
N GLU A 90 3.96 -0.32 7.50
CA GLU A 90 4.92 -1.16 8.22
C GLU A 90 4.64 -2.64 8.02
N GLU A 91 3.41 -3.11 8.25
CA GLU A 91 3.06 -4.52 8.00
C GLU A 91 3.24 -4.90 6.52
N LEU A 92 2.96 -3.98 5.58
CA LEU A 92 3.18 -4.22 4.16
C LEU A 92 4.66 -4.33 3.80
N LEU A 93 5.52 -3.56 4.46
CA LEU A 93 6.98 -3.61 4.28
C LEU A 93 7.62 -4.83 4.99
N ASP A 94 6.97 -5.35 6.03
CA ASP A 94 7.38 -6.53 6.78
C ASP A 94 6.95 -7.84 6.09
N LEU A 95 5.91 -7.80 5.25
CA LEU A 95 5.52 -8.94 4.44
C LEU A 95 6.71 -9.42 3.60
N PRO A 96 7.07 -10.72 3.68
CA PRO A 96 8.09 -11.26 2.81
C PRO A 96 7.64 -11.09 1.36
N ASP A 97 8.57 -10.70 0.50
CA ASP A 97 8.39 -10.92 -0.92
C ASP A 97 8.26 -12.46 -1.09
N ASP A 98 7.17 -12.95 -1.72
CA ASP A 98 6.78 -14.37 -1.78
C ASP A 98 7.80 -15.29 -2.52
N ASP A 99 9.02 -14.78 -2.75
CA ASP A 99 10.18 -15.50 -3.30
C ASP A 99 10.73 -16.56 -2.31
N GLU A 100 10.35 -16.52 -1.03
CA GLU A 100 10.81 -17.51 -0.03
C GLU A 100 10.00 -18.82 -0.02
N ARG A 101 9.09 -19.06 -0.99
CA ARG A 101 8.56 -20.42 -1.19
C ARG A 101 9.57 -21.27 -1.95
N THR A 102 10.60 -21.67 -1.22
CA THR A 102 11.67 -22.62 -1.59
C THR A 102 11.06 -23.91 -2.18
N PRO A 103 11.64 -24.48 -3.27
CA PRO A 103 11.11 -25.58 -4.10
C PRO A 103 10.84 -26.91 -3.40
#